data_AF-A0A928ZRV5-F1
#
_entry.id   AF-A0A928ZRV5-F1
#
_cell.length_a   1.000
_cell.length_b   1.000
_cell.length_c   1.000
_cell.angle_alpha   90.00
_cell.angle_beta   90.00
_cell.angle_gamma   90.00
#
_symmetry.space_group_name_H-M   'P 1'
#
loop_
_entity.id
_entity.type
_entity.pdbx_description
1 polymer ?
#
loop_
_entity_poly.entity_id
_entity_poly.type
_entity_poly.pdbx_seq_one_letter_code
_entity_poly.pdbx_strand_id
1 'polypeptide(L)'
;MISFDSEHLRLIWSMVETHSRMLASLNDEAICFWLLKKLKDTIYLSPDEMGELKAYILSRRHLIRDITNSQSYSDNYSSAQLSNNTYHGKGVELPYDEAV
;
A
#
# COMPACT_ATOMS: atom_id res chain seq x y z
N MET A 1 -30.55 -10.12 5.20
CA MET A 1 -29.24 -9.45 5.34
C MET A 1 -28.22 -10.57 5.24
N ILE A 2 -27.61 -10.75 4.08
CA ILE A 2 -26.67 -11.84 3.85
C ILE A 2 -25.42 -11.47 4.64
N SER A 3 -25.12 -12.24 5.69
CA SER A 3 -23.95 -11.99 6.51
C SER A 3 -22.76 -12.55 5.75
N PHE A 4 -22.02 -11.70 5.05
CA PHE A 4 -20.73 -12.12 4.48
C PHE A 4 -19.88 -12.71 5.60
N ASP A 5 -19.43 -13.95 5.40
CA ASP A 5 -18.53 -14.58 6.36
C ASP A 5 -17.28 -13.72 6.53
N SER A 6 -16.80 -13.63 7.77
CA SER A 6 -15.59 -12.85 8.10
C SER A 6 -14.37 -13.30 7.29
N GLU A 7 -14.38 -14.53 6.79
CA GLU A 7 -13.35 -15.06 5.89
C GLU A 7 -13.36 -14.38 4.53
N HIS A 8 -14.54 -14.11 3.94
CA HIS A 8 -14.65 -13.43 2.65
C HIS A 8 -14.17 -11.98 2.75
N LEU A 9 -14.53 -11.31 3.85
CA LEU A 9 -14.06 -9.95 4.13
C LEU A 9 -12.55 -9.89 4.36
N ARG A 10 -12.00 -10.86 5.11
CA ARG A 10 -10.55 -10.98 5.30
C ARG A 10 -9.83 -11.25 3.99
N LEU A 11 -10.38 -12.10 3.13
CA LEU A 11 -9.78 -12.40 1.83
C LEU A 11 -9.67 -11.15 0.95
N ILE A 12 -10.72 -10.31 0.92
CA ILE A 12 -10.70 -9.02 0.22
C ILE A 12 -9.54 -8.18 0.72
N TRP A 13 -9.46 -7.95 2.03
CA TRP A 13 -8.44 -7.08 2.60
C TRP A 13 -7.02 -7.64 2.42
N SER A 14 -6.86 -8.95 2.55
CA SER A 14 -5.59 -9.63 2.28
C SER A 14 -5.15 -9.48 0.81
N MET A 15 -6.09 -9.56 -0.14
CA MET A 15 -5.82 -9.32 -1.55
C MET A 15 -5.44 -7.86 -1.82
N VAL A 16 -6.15 -6.90 -1.21
CA VAL A 16 -5.82 -5.47 -1.31
C VAL A 16 -4.42 -5.18 -0.80
N GLU A 17 -4.05 -5.76 0.34
CA GLU A 17 -2.75 -5.57 0.95
C GLU A 17 -1.62 -6.17 0.08
N THR A 18 -1.81 -7.41 -0.37
CA THR A 18 -0.84 -8.14 -1.19
C THR A 18 -0.63 -7.51 -2.56
N HIS A 19 -1.70 -6.98 -3.17
CA HIS A 19 -1.66 -6.40 -4.52
C HIS A 19 -1.69 -4.86 -4.50
N SER A 20 -1.46 -4.24 -3.34
CA SER A 20 -1.48 -2.79 -3.14
C SER A 20 -0.65 -2.05 -4.19
N ARG A 21 0.57 -2.49 -4.48
CA ARG A 21 1.42 -1.85 -5.50
C ARG A 21 0.80 -1.87 -6.92
N MET A 22 0.10 -2.95 -7.29
CA MET A 22 -0.62 -3.04 -8.57
C MET A 22 -1.89 -2.19 -8.53
N LEU A 23 -2.61 -2.17 -7.40
CA LEU A 23 -3.84 -1.38 -7.25
C LEU A 23 -3.53 0.13 -7.24
N ALA A 24 -2.33 0.54 -6.82
CA ALA A 24 -1.91 1.94 -6.78
C ALA A 24 -1.86 2.60 -8.16
N SER A 25 -1.53 1.82 -9.19
CA SER A 25 -1.50 2.30 -10.57
C SER A 25 -2.86 2.23 -11.27
N LEU A 26 -3.89 1.69 -10.60
CA LEU A 26 -5.24 1.53 -11.15
C LEU A 26 -6.19 2.64 -10.70
N ASN A 27 -7.18 2.91 -11.56
CA ASN A 27 -8.27 3.80 -11.24
C ASN A 27 -9.32 3.10 -10.37
N ASP A 28 -10.12 3.85 -9.63
CA ASP A 28 -11.07 3.29 -8.63
C ASP A 28 -12.03 2.24 -9.23
N GLU A 29 -12.47 2.46 -10.47
CA GLU A 29 -13.32 1.54 -11.21
C GLU A 29 -12.59 0.24 -11.59
N ALA A 30 -11.31 0.37 -11.97
CA ALA A 30 -10.45 -0.76 -12.31
C ALA A 30 -10.08 -1.58 -11.06
N ILE A 31 -9.86 -0.94 -9.92
CA ILE A 31 -9.67 -1.60 -8.62
C ILE A 31 -10.89 -2.45 -8.29
N CYS A 32 -12.10 -1.88 -8.38
CA CYS A 32 -13.34 -2.60 -8.10
C CYS A 32 -13.51 -3.80 -9.04
N PHE A 33 -13.29 -3.61 -10.35
CA PHE A 33 -13.41 -4.68 -11.32
C PHE A 33 -12.39 -5.81 -11.07
N TRP A 34 -11.15 -5.45 -10.77
CA TRP A 34 -10.09 -6.42 -10.50
C TRP A 34 -10.38 -7.25 -9.25
N LEU A 35 -10.82 -6.60 -8.16
CA LEU A 35 -11.20 -7.28 -6.92
C LEU A 35 -12.38 -8.22 -7.14
N LEU A 36 -13.45 -7.76 -7.81
CA LEU A 36 -14.61 -8.60 -8.11
C LEU A 36 -14.24 -9.80 -8.96
N LYS A 37 -13.38 -9.61 -9.97
CA LYS A 37 -12.90 -10.69 -10.82
C LYS A 37 -12.11 -11.72 -10.00
N LYS A 38 -11.17 -11.25 -9.16
CA LYS A 38 -10.39 -12.14 -8.30
C LYS A 38 -11.24 -12.89 -7.29
N LEU A 39 -12.23 -12.24 -6.70
CA LEU A 39 -13.16 -12.88 -5.76
C LEU A 39 -14.01 -13.92 -6.45
N LYS A 40 -14.51 -13.65 -7.66
CA LYS A 40 -15.24 -14.62 -8.47
C LYS A 40 -14.40 -15.85 -8.83
N ASP A 41 -13.11 -15.65 -9.09
CA ASP A 41 -12.18 -16.75 -9.42
C ASP A 41 -11.78 -17.57 -8.17
N THR A 42 -11.88 -16.98 -6.97
CA THR A 42 -11.41 -17.60 -5.71
C THR A 42 -12.55 -18.20 -4.89
N ILE A 43 -13.74 -17.61 -4.95
CA ILE A 43 -14.92 -18.02 -4.19
C ILE A 43 -16.10 -18.13 -5.16
N TYR A 44 -16.86 -19.22 -5.05
CA TYR A 44 -18.09 -19.39 -5.80
C TYR A 44 -19.22 -18.58 -5.14
N LEU A 45 -19.34 -17.30 -5.55
CA LEU A 45 -20.40 -16.41 -5.09
C LEU A 45 -21.57 -16.40 -6.08
N SER A 46 -22.79 -16.39 -5.55
CA SER A 46 -24.00 -16.19 -6.35
C SER A 46 -24.04 -14.77 -6.94
N PRO A 47 -24.84 -14.53 -8.00
CA PRO A 47 -24.98 -13.20 -8.61
C PRO A 47 -25.43 -12.13 -7.63
N ASP A 48 -26.31 -12.48 -6.69
CA ASP A 48 -26.82 -11.56 -5.66
C ASP A 48 -25.73 -11.18 -4.65
N GLU A 49 -24.96 -12.17 -4.17
CA GLU A 49 -23.80 -11.92 -3.31
C GLU A 49 -22.74 -11.09 -4.03
N MET A 50 -22.51 -11.31 -5.32
CA MET A 50 -21.60 -10.50 -6.12
C MET A 50 -22.04 -9.04 -6.19
N GLY A 51 -23.36 -8.79 -6.27
CA GLY A 51 -23.95 -7.47 -6.25
C GLY A 51 -23.73 -6.76 -4.91
N GLU A 52 -23.97 -7.45 -3.80
CA GLU A 52 -23.73 -6.91 -2.46
C GLU A 52 -22.23 -6.66 -2.21
N LEU A 53 -21.36 -7.56 -2.67
CA LEU A 53 -19.91 -7.42 -2.57
C LEU A 53 -19.40 -6.21 -3.36
N LYS A 54 -19.94 -6.00 -4.56
CA LYS A 54 -19.64 -4.82 -5.38
C LYS A 54 -20.05 -3.53 -4.65
N ALA A 55 -21.25 -3.51 -4.07
CA ALA A 55 -21.72 -2.35 -3.31
C ALA A 55 -20.81 -2.08 -2.09
N TYR A 56 -20.39 -3.14 -1.40
CA TYR A 56 -19.46 -3.05 -0.27
C TYR A 56 -18.08 -2.50 -0.67
N ILE A 57 -17.48 -3.01 -1.75
CA ILE A 57 -16.18 -2.53 -2.26
C ILE A 57 -16.28 -1.06 -2.66
N LEU A 58 -17.35 -0.67 -3.36
CA LEU A 58 -17.59 0.72 -3.77
C LEU A 58 -17.74 1.65 -2.56
N SER A 59 -18.47 1.22 -1.53
CA SER A 59 -18.62 1.97 -0.27
C SER A 59 -17.28 2.19 0.43
N ARG A 60 -16.35 1.23 0.32
CA ARG A 60 -15.04 1.26 0.97
C ARG A 60 -13.88 1.65 0.05
N ARG A 61 -14.16 2.17 -1.16
CA ARG A 61 -13.14 2.56 -2.14
C ARG A 61 -12.09 3.51 -1.56
N HIS A 62 -12.52 4.45 -0.73
CA HIS A 62 -11.65 5.45 -0.13
C HIS A 62 -10.60 4.80 0.77
N LEU A 63 -11.01 3.80 1.55
CA LEU A 63 -10.12 3.06 2.44
C LEU A 63 -9.16 2.15 1.65
N ILE A 64 -9.65 1.51 0.58
CA ILE A 64 -8.78 0.72 -0.32
C ILE A 64 -7.68 1.62 -0.91
N ARG A 65 -8.05 2.82 -1.36
CA ARG A 65 -7.10 3.80 -1.92
C ARG A 65 -6.10 4.27 -0.88
N ASP A 66 -6.55 4.49 0.35
CA ASP A 66 -5.69 4.91 1.45
C ASP A 66 -4.62 3.85 1.76
N ILE A 67 -5.01 2.57 1.90
CA ILE A 67 -4.07 1.46 2.12
C ILE A 67 -3.08 1.32 0.97
N THR A 68 -3.61 1.41 -0.25
CA THR A 68 -2.83 1.30 -1.49
C THR A 68 -1.77 2.39 -1.60
N ASN A 69 -2.12 3.63 -1.24
CA ASN A 69 -1.20 4.76 -1.18
C ASN A 69 -0.21 4.61 -0.02
N SER A 70 -0.66 4.16 1.15
CA SER A 70 0.15 3.98 2.35
C SER A 70 1.33 3.04 2.12
N GLN A 71 1.13 1.94 1.38
CA GLN A 71 2.20 1.02 1.02
C GLN A 71 3.21 1.65 0.05
N SER A 72 2.75 2.48 -0.88
CA SER A 72 3.63 3.21 -1.79
C SER A 72 4.55 4.19 -1.05
N TYR A 73 4.09 4.76 0.07
CA TYR A 73 4.96 5.59 0.92
C TYR A 73 6.04 4.76 1.63
N SER A 74 5.75 3.52 2.07
CA SER A 74 6.74 2.66 2.74
C SER A 74 7.94 2.32 1.86
N ASP A 75 7.73 2.13 0.55
CA ASP A 75 8.81 1.84 -0.40
C ASP A 75 9.78 3.01 -0.60
N ASN A 76 9.30 4.25 -0.44
CA ASN A 76 10.10 5.45 -0.71
C ASN A 76 11.02 5.86 0.46
N TYR A 77 10.78 5.39 1.69
CA TYR A 77 11.64 5.68 2.84
C TYR A 77 12.91 4.81 2.91
N SER A 78 12.99 3.71 2.14
CA SER A 78 14.19 2.86 2.12
C SER A 78 15.28 3.36 1.16
N SER A 79 14.99 4.32 0.28
CA SER A 79 15.94 4.83 -0.72
C SER A 79 16.53 6.21 -0.39
N ALA A 80 16.00 6.92 0.61
CA ALA A 80 16.47 8.25 1.01
C ALA A 80 17.54 8.26 2.12
N GLN A 81 17.91 7.09 2.67
CA GLN A 81 18.79 6.97 3.85
C GLN A 81 20.18 6.39 3.57
N LEU A 82 20.75 6.58 2.36
CA LEU A 82 22.12 6.16 2.05
C LEU A 82 23.02 7.22 1.40
N SER A 83 22.70 8.52 1.50
CA SER A 83 23.60 9.57 0.97
C SER A 83 24.15 10.58 1.98
N ASN A 84 23.84 10.50 3.28
CA ASN A 84 24.24 11.56 4.22
C ASN A 84 24.88 11.01 5.50
N ASN A 85 26.11 10.48 5.40
CA ASN A 85 27.01 10.41 6.55
C ASN A 85 28.30 11.19 6.22
N THR A 86 28.22 12.51 6.36
CA THR A 86 29.39 13.37 6.57
C THR A 86 29.38 13.83 8.02
N TYR A 87 30.23 13.23 8.86
CA TYR A 87 30.84 13.89 10.02
C TYR A 87 32.20 13.21 10.24
N HIS A 88 33.29 13.85 9.80
CA HIS A 88 34.06 14.80 10.60
C HIS A 88 34.71 14.12 11.82
N GLY A 89 35.72 13.29 11.54
CA GLY A 89 36.72 12.93 12.53
C GLY A 89 37.55 14.17 12.85
N LYS A 90 37.39 14.70 14.07
CA LYS A 90 38.32 15.66 14.67
C LYS A 90 39.71 15.03 14.76
N GLY A 91 40.54 15.22 13.74
CA GLY A 91 41.99 15.15 13.84
C GLY A 91 42.50 16.54 14.21
N VAL A 92 43.15 16.65 15.36
CA VAL A 92 43.78 17.86 15.86
C VAL A 92 45.06 18.08 15.05
N GLU A 93 45.11 19.08 14.18
CA GLU A 93 46.38 19.66 13.72
C GLU A 93 46.30 21.18 13.83
N LEU A 94 47.06 21.70 14.80
CA LEU A 94 47.32 23.11 15.03
C LEU A 94 48.10 23.69 13.84
N PRO A 95 47.70 24.83 13.25
CA PRO A 95 48.60 25.57 12.38
C PRO A 95 49.62 26.32 13.24
N TYR A 96 50.91 26.06 13.00
CA TYR A 96 52.02 26.76 13.61
C TYR A 96 51.95 28.26 13.31
N ASP A 97 52.26 29.03 14.37
CA ASP A 97 52.42 30.48 14.46
C ASP A 97 52.96 31.17 13.20
N GLU A 98 52.23 32.23 12.83
CA GLU A 98 52.73 33.37 12.07
C GLU A 98 53.56 34.25 13.02
N ALA A 99 54.89 34.16 12.94
CA ALA A 99 55.79 35.08 13.62
C ALA A 99 56.41 36.06 12.61
N VAL A 100 56.16 37.33 12.92
CA VAL A 100 56.69 38.59 12.34
C VAL A 100 58.22 38.58 12.20
#